data_AF-A0A4P6K3D6-F1
#
_entry.id   AF-A0A4P6K3D6-F1
#
_cell.length_a   1.000
_cell.length_b   1.000
_cell.length_c   1.000
_cell.angle_alpha   90.00
_cell.angle_beta   90.00
_cell.angle_gamma   90.00
#
_symmetry.space_group_name_H-M   'P 1'
#
loop_
_entity.id
_entity.type
_entity.pdbx_description
1 polymer ?
#
loop_
_entity_poly.entity_id
_entity_poly.type
_entity_poly.pdbx_seq_one_letter_code
_entity_poly.pdbx_strand_id
1 'polypeptide(L)'
;MKNQPGGRRARTTTADRIHSRREHRSLLTGGSMNTASRVHRRTCWHHPSLFLLLPIVLLLTGCSGSTANTQTGCPTVTALRGAGSTFDAPLFNKLFSVYAGTPCGLSVDYYATGSGAGISQFLNQLVDFAATDAPLTDRQQGSLPNGTILHVPVTLGAVAISYHLTGVSSPLHLSGAVLASIYLGHVKSWDDPAIGHLNAGVVLPHRPIQVVHRSDGSGTTAIFTHYLAQISPTWKRTVGDGTSVAFPVGVGKQGNGGIADALSSTEGSIGYIELSYVTRLHLAAASIENQAGAYVAPSIAGAQAAAAGVETIPADLRFYVVNARGAQAYPIAGYSWVLVYRTPGDGEKGKALAQLLWRMIHDGQTYAEPLGYAPLPASIVTKGEGQIRSMRCGSSAMACFTR
;
A
#
# COMPACT_ATOMS: atom_id res chain seq x y z
N MET A 1 15.36 49.70 -34.25
CA MET A 1 16.46 50.50 -34.83
C MET A 1 16.67 51.75 -33.99
N LYS A 2 17.93 51.97 -33.57
CA LYS A 2 18.57 53.17 -32.98
C LYS A 2 18.01 53.77 -31.67
N ASN A 3 18.70 53.49 -30.56
CA ASN A 3 19.53 54.49 -29.86
C ASN A 3 20.33 53.84 -28.70
N GLN A 4 21.64 54.05 -28.72
CA GLN A 4 22.61 53.90 -27.60
C GLN A 4 22.77 55.30 -26.93
N PRO A 5 23.42 55.51 -25.74
CA PRO A 5 24.75 54.97 -25.39
C PRO A 5 25.16 54.81 -23.90
N GLY A 6 26.30 54.15 -23.68
CA GLY A 6 27.34 54.45 -22.65
C GLY A 6 27.03 54.10 -21.18
N GLY A 7 27.95 53.61 -20.35
CA GLY A 7 29.36 53.28 -20.52
C GLY A 7 30.02 52.99 -19.15
N ARG A 8 31.08 52.17 -19.21
CA ARG A 8 32.27 52.09 -18.32
C ARG A 8 32.20 51.51 -16.89
N ARG A 9 32.93 50.38 -16.81
CA ARG A 9 34.08 50.03 -15.92
C ARG A 9 33.83 49.70 -14.43
N ALA A 10 33.98 48.40 -14.17
CA ALA A 10 35.01 47.74 -13.35
C ALA A 10 35.26 48.26 -11.92
N ARG A 11 35.08 47.36 -10.94
CA ARG A 11 36.11 47.01 -9.96
C ARG A 11 35.79 45.69 -9.24
N THR A 12 36.73 44.78 -9.35
CA THR A 12 36.98 43.62 -8.48
C THR A 12 37.33 44.10 -7.07
N THR A 13 36.80 43.44 -6.05
CA THR A 13 37.38 43.42 -4.70
C THR A 13 37.20 42.04 -4.08
N THR A 14 38.34 41.38 -3.89
CA THR A 14 38.56 40.23 -3.00
C THR A 14 39.04 40.77 -1.65
N ALA A 15 38.48 40.30 -0.53
CA ALA A 15 39.08 40.23 0.82
C ALA A 15 37.99 39.74 1.81
N ASP A 16 38.07 38.54 2.40
CA ASP A 16 38.89 38.09 3.56
C ASP A 16 38.24 38.33 4.95
N ARG A 17 37.99 37.22 5.68
CA ARG A 17 37.96 37.00 7.16
C ARG A 17 37.33 35.63 7.44
N ILE A 18 38.05 34.56 7.80
CA ILE A 18 38.81 34.22 9.02
C ILE A 18 37.94 34.01 10.29
N HIS A 19 38.03 32.77 10.81
CA HIS A 19 37.72 32.21 12.15
C HIS A 19 36.23 31.96 12.49
N SER A 20 35.81 30.84 13.12
CA SER A 20 36.53 29.91 14.00
C SER A 20 35.99 28.47 13.95
N ARG A 21 36.88 27.51 14.27
CA ARG A 21 36.55 26.15 14.68
C ARG A 21 35.74 26.17 15.98
N ARG A 22 34.73 25.29 16.09
CA ARG A 22 34.32 24.73 17.38
C ARG A 22 34.02 23.25 17.26
N GLU A 23 34.95 22.46 17.76
CA GLU A 23 34.79 21.05 18.10
C GLU A 23 33.79 20.93 19.25
N HIS A 24 32.87 19.97 19.18
CA HIS A 24 32.19 19.45 20.36
C HIS A 24 32.50 17.96 20.51
N ARG A 25 33.61 17.71 21.23
CA ARG A 25 33.78 16.52 22.08
C ARG A 25 32.94 16.76 23.33
N SER A 26 32.02 15.86 23.66
CA SER A 26 31.53 15.70 25.04
C SER A 26 31.91 14.31 25.53
N LEU A 27 32.44 14.31 26.73
CA LEU A 27 33.16 13.25 27.39
C LEU A 27 32.22 12.22 28.02
N LEU A 28 32.74 11.01 28.03
CA LEU A 28 32.34 9.88 28.84
C LEU A 28 32.63 10.17 30.32
N THR A 29 31.62 9.99 31.17
CA THR A 29 31.72 9.66 32.59
C THR A 29 30.54 8.71 32.85
N GLY A 30 30.71 7.44 33.18
CA GLY A 30 31.42 6.95 34.35
C GLY A 30 30.39 6.60 35.41
N GLY A 31 29.89 5.35 35.39
CA GLY A 31 28.89 4.85 36.33
C GLY A 31 28.74 3.33 36.21
N SER A 32 29.65 2.59 36.83
CA SER A 32 29.55 1.16 37.07
C SER A 32 28.92 0.94 38.45
N MET A 33 27.91 0.07 38.56
CA MET A 33 28.02 -1.17 39.36
C MET A 33 26.69 -1.94 39.45
N ASN A 34 26.80 -3.21 39.08
CA ASN A 34 26.26 -4.40 39.73
C ASN A 34 24.75 -4.53 39.97
N THR A 35 24.12 -5.41 39.20
CA THR A 35 23.40 -6.56 39.77
C THR A 35 23.58 -7.79 38.87
N ALA A 36 24.32 -8.77 39.38
CA ALA A 36 24.56 -10.05 38.73
C ALA A 36 23.34 -10.97 38.88
N SER A 37 22.79 -11.45 37.76
CA SER A 37 21.80 -12.52 37.75
C SER A 37 22.50 -13.87 37.94
N ARG A 38 22.03 -14.61 38.95
CA ARG A 38 22.53 -15.93 39.38
C ARG A 38 22.39 -16.96 38.26
N VAL A 39 23.52 -17.46 37.77
CA VAL A 39 23.62 -18.75 37.09
C VAL A 39 23.47 -19.86 38.13
N HIS A 40 22.42 -20.65 38.04
CA HIS A 40 22.29 -21.88 38.82
C HIS A 40 23.22 -22.96 38.28
N ARG A 41 24.34 -23.17 38.98
CA ARG A 41 25.10 -24.41 38.93
C ARG A 41 24.27 -25.51 39.61
N ARG A 42 23.97 -26.60 38.89
CA ARG A 42 23.59 -27.86 39.52
C ARG A 42 24.72 -28.86 39.40
N THR A 43 25.24 -29.14 40.58
CA THR A 43 26.17 -30.16 41.06
C THR A 43 26.11 -31.52 40.35
N CYS A 44 27.29 -32.01 39.97
CA CYS A 44 27.59 -33.42 39.74
C CYS A 44 27.43 -34.22 41.03
N TRP A 45 26.75 -35.37 40.97
CA TRP A 45 26.86 -36.44 41.96
C TRP A 45 27.32 -37.71 41.24
N HIS A 46 28.41 -38.28 41.74
CA HIS A 46 28.89 -39.62 41.42
C HIS A 46 28.00 -40.67 42.09
N HIS A 47 27.74 -41.79 41.41
CA HIS A 47 27.74 -43.13 42.01
C HIS A 47 27.97 -44.22 40.92
N PRO A 48 28.47 -45.40 41.32
CA PRO A 48 29.26 -46.27 40.45
C PRO A 48 28.49 -47.44 39.83
N SER A 49 29.07 -47.93 38.73
CA SER A 49 29.13 -49.31 38.25
C SER A 49 28.02 -50.30 38.64
N LEU A 50 27.21 -50.70 37.66
CA LEU A 50 26.66 -52.06 37.60
C LEU A 50 26.73 -52.58 36.16
N PHE A 51 27.63 -53.54 35.92
CA PHE A 51 27.70 -54.35 34.72
C PHE A 51 26.50 -55.31 34.70
N LEU A 52 25.68 -55.26 33.64
CA LEU A 52 24.77 -56.33 33.28
C LEU A 52 24.88 -56.63 31.78
N LEU A 53 25.39 -57.82 31.50
CA LEU A 53 25.43 -58.47 30.19
C LEU A 53 24.01 -58.81 29.74
N LEU A 54 23.57 -58.30 28.58
CA LEU A 54 22.44 -58.85 27.83
C LEU A 54 22.76 -58.92 26.32
N PRO A 55 22.20 -59.93 25.61
CA PRO A 55 22.71 -60.41 24.34
C PRO A 55 22.37 -59.49 23.16
N ILE A 56 23.30 -59.44 22.21
CA ILE A 56 23.16 -58.81 20.90
C ILE A 56 22.05 -59.54 20.12
N VAL A 57 20.88 -58.92 20.02
CA VAL A 57 19.86 -59.28 19.04
C VAL A 57 20.06 -58.39 17.83
N LEU A 58 20.51 -58.98 16.72
CA LEU A 58 20.64 -58.33 15.42
C LEU A 58 19.22 -58.09 14.85
N LEU A 59 18.63 -56.93 15.15
CA LEU A 59 17.44 -56.45 14.46
C LEU A 59 17.88 -55.82 13.14
N LEU A 60 17.58 -56.51 12.04
CA LEU A 60 17.55 -55.96 10.69
C LEU A 60 16.57 -54.78 10.67
N THR A 61 17.06 -53.57 10.92
CA THR A 61 16.35 -52.33 10.68
C THR A 61 16.31 -52.14 9.17
N GLY A 62 15.23 -52.65 8.57
CA GLY A 62 14.83 -52.23 7.24
C GLY A 62 14.73 -50.71 7.25
N CYS A 63 15.49 -50.06 6.37
CA CYS A 63 15.28 -48.67 6.03
C CYS A 63 13.88 -48.58 5.40
N SER A 64 12.85 -48.41 6.23
CA SER A 64 11.60 -47.81 5.80
C SER A 64 11.95 -46.37 5.43
N GLY A 65 12.39 -46.19 4.18
CA GLY A 65 12.48 -44.87 3.58
C GLY A 65 11.11 -44.23 3.76
N SER A 66 11.02 -43.27 4.66
CA SER A 66 9.91 -42.34 4.70
C SER A 66 9.87 -41.70 3.33
N THR A 67 9.04 -42.24 2.44
CA THR A 67 8.60 -41.57 1.24
C THR A 67 7.91 -40.31 1.73
N ALA A 68 8.65 -39.21 1.80
CA ALA A 68 8.07 -37.89 1.90
C ALA A 68 7.06 -37.83 0.75
N ASN A 69 5.78 -37.81 1.11
CA ASN A 69 4.68 -37.71 0.17
C ASN A 69 4.80 -36.33 -0.48
N THR A 70 5.65 -36.24 -1.51
CA THR A 70 5.79 -35.06 -2.35
C THR A 70 4.51 -35.01 -3.14
N GLN A 71 3.53 -34.29 -2.59
CA GLN A 71 2.25 -34.08 -3.24
C GLN A 71 2.54 -33.39 -4.58
N THR A 72 2.44 -34.18 -5.65
CA THR A 72 2.78 -33.77 -7.01
C THR A 72 1.93 -32.57 -7.39
N GLY A 73 2.59 -31.47 -7.77
CA GLY A 73 1.94 -30.23 -8.19
C GLY A 73 1.95 -29.09 -7.15
N CYS A 74 2.32 -29.35 -5.88
CA CYS A 74 2.53 -28.27 -4.91
C CYS A 74 3.91 -27.58 -5.12
N PRO A 75 4.04 -26.27 -4.80
CA PRO A 75 5.34 -25.59 -4.83
C PRO A 75 6.33 -26.22 -3.86
N THR A 76 7.60 -26.28 -4.24
CA THR A 76 8.71 -26.67 -3.35
C THR A 76 9.13 -25.54 -2.40
N VAL A 77 8.74 -24.31 -2.72
CA VAL A 77 8.96 -23.10 -1.92
C VAL A 77 8.04 -23.09 -0.71
N THR A 78 8.61 -22.87 0.47
CA THR A 78 7.87 -22.87 1.74
C THR A 78 7.41 -21.48 2.20
N ALA A 79 8.02 -20.42 1.67
CA ALA A 79 7.65 -19.05 1.99
C ALA A 79 7.89 -18.06 0.83
N LEU A 80 7.01 -17.06 0.71
CA LEU A 80 7.18 -15.89 -0.14
C LEU A 80 7.15 -14.63 0.71
N ARG A 81 7.95 -13.63 0.35
CA ARG A 81 7.98 -12.32 1.00
C ARG A 81 7.40 -11.27 0.08
N GLY A 82 6.44 -10.50 0.58
CA GLY A 82 5.85 -9.38 -0.12
C GLY A 82 5.90 -8.11 0.71
N ALA A 83 5.90 -6.96 0.06
CA ALA A 83 5.78 -5.68 0.76
C ALA A 83 4.97 -4.67 -0.05
N GLY A 84 4.35 -3.71 0.64
CA GLY A 84 3.80 -2.54 -0.01
C GLY A 84 2.48 -2.10 0.57
N SER A 85 1.47 -2.00 -0.30
CA SER A 85 0.20 -1.36 -0.01
C SER A 85 -0.43 -1.71 1.34
N THR A 86 -0.82 -0.66 2.06
CA THR A 86 -1.70 -0.76 3.24
C THR A 86 -3.18 -0.67 2.85
N PHE A 87 -3.50 -0.46 1.57
CA PHE A 87 -4.87 -0.51 1.05
C PHE A 87 -5.39 -1.94 1.11
N ASP A 88 -4.59 -2.91 0.65
CA ASP A 88 -5.00 -4.33 0.55
C ASP A 88 -4.73 -5.15 1.80
N ALA A 89 -4.04 -4.58 2.80
CA ALA A 89 -3.53 -5.33 3.94
C ALA A 89 -4.61 -6.18 4.65
N PRO A 90 -5.84 -5.67 4.92
CA PRO A 90 -6.94 -6.50 5.42
C PRO A 90 -7.27 -7.72 4.54
N LEU A 91 -7.39 -7.52 3.22
CA LEU A 91 -7.66 -8.60 2.27
C LEU A 91 -6.50 -9.60 2.20
N PHE A 92 -5.26 -9.12 2.12
CA PHE A 92 -4.07 -9.97 2.04
C PHE A 92 -3.87 -10.81 3.30
N ASN A 93 -4.09 -10.24 4.48
CA ASN A 93 -4.05 -10.98 5.73
C ASN A 93 -5.01 -12.18 5.71
N LYS A 94 -6.23 -11.98 5.21
CA LYS A 94 -7.22 -13.06 5.07
C LYS A 94 -6.79 -14.08 4.02
N LEU A 95 -6.42 -13.62 2.82
CA LEU A 95 -6.03 -14.48 1.71
C LEU A 95 -4.84 -15.38 2.05
N PHE A 96 -3.79 -14.80 2.62
CA PHE A 96 -2.56 -15.51 2.93
C PHE A 96 -2.75 -16.48 4.10
N SER A 97 -3.55 -16.11 5.11
CA SER A 97 -3.93 -17.03 6.18
C SER A 97 -4.70 -18.25 5.66
N VAL A 98 -5.67 -18.06 4.75
CA VAL A 98 -6.40 -19.17 4.13
C VAL A 98 -5.48 -20.01 3.25
N TYR A 99 -4.65 -19.37 2.43
CA TYR A 99 -3.77 -20.06 1.51
C TYR A 99 -2.77 -20.98 2.24
N ALA A 100 -2.16 -20.49 3.32
CA ALA A 100 -1.26 -21.28 4.16
C ALA A 100 -1.91 -22.54 4.74
N GLY A 101 -3.24 -22.54 4.94
CA GLY A 101 -4.01 -23.70 5.42
C GLY A 101 -4.36 -24.73 4.34
N THR A 102 -4.07 -24.48 3.07
CA THR A 102 -4.36 -25.43 1.98
C THR A 102 -3.27 -26.50 1.83
N PRO A 103 -3.55 -27.67 1.22
CA PRO A 103 -2.53 -28.72 1.04
C PRO A 103 -1.30 -28.30 0.23
N CYS A 104 -1.45 -27.34 -0.70
CA CYS A 104 -0.34 -26.72 -1.44
C CYS A 104 -0.07 -25.28 -0.99
N GLY A 105 -0.43 -24.97 0.26
CA GLY A 105 -0.22 -23.67 0.88
C GLY A 105 1.24 -23.43 1.25
N LEU A 106 1.66 -22.18 1.20
CA LEU A 106 2.95 -21.72 1.71
C LEU A 106 2.75 -20.49 2.60
N SER A 107 3.76 -20.14 3.40
CA SER A 107 3.73 -18.90 4.18
C SER A 107 3.90 -17.69 3.27
N VAL A 108 3.11 -16.64 3.46
CA VAL A 108 3.33 -15.36 2.79
C VAL A 108 3.56 -14.28 3.84
N ASP A 109 4.81 -13.85 3.96
CA ASP A 109 5.21 -12.80 4.88
C ASP A 109 5.01 -11.44 4.18
N TYR A 110 3.88 -10.78 4.47
CA TYR A 110 3.53 -9.52 3.84
C TYR A 110 3.76 -8.31 4.76
N TYR A 111 4.64 -7.40 4.34
CA TYR A 111 4.97 -6.18 5.05
C TYR A 111 4.19 -4.97 4.51
N ALA A 112 3.08 -4.63 5.18
CA ALA A 112 2.25 -3.47 4.85
C ALA A 112 2.98 -2.14 5.21
N THR A 113 3.82 -1.67 4.29
CA THR A 113 4.76 -0.55 4.48
C THR A 113 4.43 0.68 3.62
N GLY A 114 3.38 0.60 2.81
CA GLY A 114 3.03 1.61 1.81
C GLY A 114 3.53 1.26 0.41
N SER A 115 2.73 1.56 -0.62
CA SER A 115 3.03 1.29 -2.04
C SER A 115 4.44 1.73 -2.46
N GLY A 116 4.87 2.94 -2.07
CA GLY A 116 6.17 3.48 -2.45
C GLY A 116 7.34 2.68 -1.88
N ALA A 117 7.25 2.27 -0.62
CA ALA A 117 8.25 1.41 0.01
C ALA A 117 8.26 0.00 -0.62
N GLY A 118 7.08 -0.57 -0.88
CA GLY A 118 6.93 -1.85 -1.57
C GLY A 118 7.57 -1.85 -2.95
N ILE A 119 7.23 -0.85 -3.80
CA ILE A 119 7.85 -0.67 -5.12
C ILE A 119 9.36 -0.58 -4.99
N SER A 120 9.87 0.25 -4.08
CA SER A 120 11.32 0.39 -3.87
C SER A 120 11.98 -0.94 -3.48
N GLN A 121 11.42 -1.67 -2.51
CA GLN A 121 11.97 -2.97 -2.09
C GLN A 121 11.94 -4.00 -3.21
N PHE A 122 10.88 -4.02 -4.02
CA PHE A 122 10.73 -4.93 -5.15
C PHE A 122 11.70 -4.62 -6.31
N LEU A 123 11.88 -3.33 -6.65
CA LEU A 123 12.86 -2.92 -7.67
C LEU A 123 14.30 -3.21 -7.22
N ASN A 124 14.57 -3.16 -5.91
CA ASN A 124 15.84 -3.56 -5.31
C ASN A 124 15.94 -5.07 -5.01
N GLN A 125 14.97 -5.88 -5.46
CA GLN A 125 14.95 -7.34 -5.31
C GLN A 125 15.04 -7.85 -3.86
N LEU A 126 14.56 -7.06 -2.90
CA LEU A 126 14.55 -7.42 -1.47
C LEU A 126 13.36 -8.30 -1.09
N VAL A 127 12.29 -8.27 -1.90
CA VAL A 127 11.05 -9.04 -1.74
C VAL A 127 10.70 -9.75 -3.04
N ASP A 128 9.92 -10.83 -2.95
CA ASP A 128 9.54 -11.65 -4.10
C ASP A 128 8.42 -10.99 -4.93
N PHE A 129 7.56 -10.18 -4.30
CA PHE A 129 6.56 -9.34 -4.96
C PHE A 129 6.34 -8.03 -4.21
N ALA A 130 5.78 -7.03 -4.89
CA ALA A 130 5.24 -5.84 -4.24
C ALA A 130 3.74 -5.71 -4.47
N ALA A 131 3.01 -5.07 -3.56
CA ALA A 131 1.65 -4.62 -3.82
C ALA A 131 1.58 -3.10 -3.87
N THR A 132 0.80 -2.58 -4.82
CA THR A 132 0.66 -1.15 -5.01
C THR A 132 -0.71 -0.76 -5.55
N ASP A 133 -1.19 0.40 -5.11
CA ASP A 133 -2.40 1.08 -5.60
C ASP A 133 -2.06 2.20 -6.60
N ALA A 134 -0.78 2.33 -6.93
CA ALA A 134 -0.27 3.28 -7.92
C ALA A 134 0.40 2.49 -9.05
N PRO A 135 -0.12 2.55 -10.30
CA PRO A 135 0.58 1.96 -11.42
C PRO A 135 2.01 2.52 -11.52
N LEU A 136 2.94 1.67 -11.96
CA LEU A 136 4.32 2.10 -12.11
C LEU A 136 4.44 3.14 -13.22
N THR A 137 5.22 4.19 -12.98
CA THR A 137 5.61 5.13 -14.03
C THR A 137 6.45 4.44 -15.10
N ASP A 138 6.51 4.98 -16.33
CA ASP A 138 7.38 4.46 -17.39
C ASP A 138 8.85 4.44 -16.98
N ARG A 139 9.28 5.42 -16.20
CA ARG A 139 10.63 5.42 -15.61
C ARG A 139 10.84 4.20 -14.73
N GLN A 140 9.93 3.91 -13.80
CA GLN A 140 10.05 2.74 -12.92
C GLN A 140 9.99 1.43 -13.71
N GLN A 141 9.10 1.33 -14.71
CA GLN A 141 8.99 0.18 -15.60
C GLN A 141 10.30 -0.07 -16.37
N GLY A 142 10.99 0.99 -16.80
CA GLY A 142 12.25 0.93 -17.53
C GLY A 142 13.50 0.78 -16.65
N SER A 143 13.39 0.87 -15.32
CA SER A 143 14.56 1.00 -14.42
C SER A 143 15.16 -0.34 -13.93
N LEU A 144 15.11 -1.42 -14.72
CA LEU A 144 15.48 -2.75 -14.21
C LEU A 144 16.48 -3.55 -15.06
N PRO A 145 17.46 -4.22 -14.42
CA PRO A 145 18.36 -5.18 -15.06
C PRO A 145 17.68 -6.51 -15.48
N ASN A 146 16.51 -6.85 -14.92
CA ASN A 146 15.84 -8.16 -15.11
C ASN A 146 14.54 -8.12 -15.94
N GLY A 147 14.33 -7.09 -16.76
CA GLY A 147 13.26 -7.06 -17.76
C GLY A 147 11.88 -6.62 -17.24
N THR A 148 10.83 -7.01 -17.96
CA THR A 148 9.46 -6.50 -17.82
C THR A 148 8.83 -6.81 -16.46
N ILE A 149 8.28 -5.79 -15.78
CA ILE A 149 7.40 -5.96 -14.61
C ILE A 149 5.97 -6.14 -15.12
N LEU A 150 5.23 -7.05 -14.51
CA LEU A 150 3.81 -7.29 -14.76
C LEU A 150 2.98 -6.74 -13.60
N HIS A 151 1.86 -6.12 -13.95
CA HIS A 151 0.84 -5.65 -13.01
C HIS A 151 -0.31 -6.64 -12.99
N VAL A 152 -0.48 -7.39 -11.91
CA VAL A 152 -1.62 -8.30 -11.74
C VAL A 152 -2.64 -7.65 -10.81
N PRO A 153 -3.80 -7.19 -11.31
CA PRO A 153 -4.84 -6.61 -10.46
C PRO A 153 -5.32 -7.65 -9.45
N VAL A 154 -5.54 -7.25 -8.20
CA VAL A 154 -5.97 -8.17 -7.14
C VAL A 154 -7.28 -7.76 -6.48
N THR A 155 -7.59 -6.46 -6.47
CA THR A 155 -8.88 -5.96 -5.98
C THR A 155 -9.13 -4.53 -6.45
N LEU A 156 -10.32 -4.02 -6.16
CA LEU A 156 -10.77 -2.66 -6.40
C LEU A 156 -11.39 -2.12 -5.10
N GLY A 157 -11.18 -0.85 -4.78
CA GLY A 157 -11.84 -0.25 -3.62
C GLY A 157 -12.03 1.25 -3.74
N ALA A 158 -12.80 1.79 -2.79
CA ALA A 158 -13.05 3.21 -2.64
C ALA A 158 -12.09 3.83 -1.61
N VAL A 159 -11.54 4.98 -1.93
CA VAL A 159 -10.80 5.83 -1.00
C VAL A 159 -11.79 6.83 -0.41
N ALA A 160 -12.36 6.48 0.73
CA ALA A 160 -13.31 7.31 1.45
C ALA A 160 -12.65 8.57 2.02
N ILE A 161 -13.37 9.69 1.92
CA ILE A 161 -13.05 10.88 2.72
C ILE A 161 -13.77 10.76 4.05
N SER A 162 -13.01 10.44 5.08
CA SER A 162 -13.51 10.24 6.43
C SER A 162 -13.19 11.43 7.32
N TYR A 163 -14.04 11.68 8.31
CA TYR A 163 -13.91 12.81 9.22
C TYR A 163 -14.41 12.45 10.62
N HIS A 164 -14.05 13.27 11.60
CA HIS A 164 -14.55 13.15 12.97
C HIS A 164 -15.13 14.48 13.42
N LEU A 165 -16.46 14.50 13.59
CA LEU A 165 -17.21 15.64 14.11
C LEU A 165 -18.27 15.18 15.09
N THR A 166 -18.13 15.59 16.34
CA THR A 166 -19.12 15.33 17.38
C THR A 166 -20.38 16.16 17.10
N GLY A 167 -21.55 15.52 17.17
CA GLY A 167 -22.85 16.18 16.99
C GLY A 167 -23.32 16.31 15.54
N VAL A 168 -22.52 15.87 14.55
CA VAL A 168 -22.92 15.78 13.14
C VAL A 168 -23.30 14.34 12.82
N SER A 169 -24.60 14.06 12.72
CA SER A 169 -25.14 12.70 12.53
C SER A 169 -25.44 12.33 11.07
N SER A 170 -25.62 13.33 10.20
CA SER A 170 -25.81 13.10 8.76
C SER A 170 -24.45 13.05 8.04
N PRO A 171 -24.28 12.13 7.06
CA PRO A 171 -23.12 12.17 6.18
C PRO A 171 -23.01 13.53 5.48
N LEU A 172 -21.84 14.15 5.55
CA LEU A 172 -21.60 15.41 4.87
C LEU A 172 -21.45 15.20 3.36
N HIS A 173 -21.90 16.17 2.60
CA HIS A 173 -21.67 16.33 1.18
C HIS A 173 -20.44 17.21 0.96
N LEU A 174 -19.48 16.74 0.15
CA LEU A 174 -18.30 17.51 -0.25
C LEU A 174 -18.10 17.40 -1.77
N SER A 175 -17.71 18.49 -2.41
CA SER A 175 -17.29 18.49 -3.81
C SER A 175 -15.77 18.37 -3.92
N GLY A 176 -15.28 17.96 -5.09
CA GLY A 176 -13.84 17.93 -5.37
C GLY A 176 -13.17 19.30 -5.16
N ALA A 177 -13.85 20.39 -5.51
CA ALA A 177 -13.33 21.75 -5.33
C ALA A 177 -13.18 22.13 -3.83
N VAL A 178 -14.15 21.77 -3.00
CA VAL A 178 -14.06 21.98 -1.54
C VAL A 178 -12.96 21.10 -0.94
N LEU A 179 -12.87 19.83 -1.34
CA LEU A 179 -11.78 18.95 -0.90
C LEU A 179 -10.40 19.51 -1.25
N ALA A 180 -10.20 19.94 -2.50
CA ALA A 180 -8.95 20.57 -2.91
C ALA A 180 -8.65 21.82 -2.06
N SER A 181 -9.66 22.63 -1.76
CA SER A 181 -9.51 23.86 -0.95
C SER A 181 -9.18 23.56 0.52
N ILE A 182 -9.72 22.49 1.09
CA ILE A 182 -9.36 22.00 2.43
C ILE A 182 -7.88 21.59 2.47
N TYR A 183 -7.44 20.74 1.53
CA TYR A 183 -6.06 20.24 1.50
C TYR A 183 -5.03 21.30 1.03
N LEU A 184 -5.46 22.37 0.37
CA LEU A 184 -4.67 23.58 0.11
C LEU A 184 -4.60 24.51 1.34
N GLY A 185 -5.43 24.28 2.37
CA GLY A 185 -5.50 25.12 3.56
C GLY A 185 -6.28 26.43 3.38
N HIS A 186 -7.10 26.54 2.33
CA HIS A 186 -7.95 27.71 2.10
C HIS A 186 -9.24 27.63 2.94
N VAL A 187 -9.86 26.45 2.99
CA VAL A 187 -11.01 26.16 3.87
C VAL A 187 -10.46 25.60 5.19
N LYS A 188 -10.72 26.31 6.29
CA LYS A 188 -10.03 26.07 7.58
C LYS A 188 -10.93 25.69 8.74
N SER A 189 -12.26 25.87 8.62
CA SER A 189 -13.23 25.49 9.64
C SER A 189 -14.39 24.73 9.02
N TRP A 190 -15.05 23.89 9.81
CA TRP A 190 -16.14 23.02 9.35
C TRP A 190 -17.43 23.77 9.03
N ASP A 191 -17.62 24.97 9.59
CA ASP A 191 -18.71 25.89 9.31
C ASP A 191 -18.40 26.87 8.16
N ASP A 192 -17.31 26.66 7.42
CA ASP A 192 -16.97 27.48 6.25
C ASP A 192 -18.14 27.51 5.25
N PRO A 193 -18.49 28.68 4.68
CA PRO A 193 -19.61 28.81 3.74
C PRO A 193 -19.54 27.84 2.56
N ALA A 194 -18.35 27.47 2.10
CA ALA A 194 -18.18 26.51 1.01
C ALA A 194 -18.65 25.10 1.40
N ILE A 195 -18.53 24.71 2.67
CA ILE A 195 -19.08 23.44 3.19
C ILE A 195 -20.58 23.61 3.48
N GLY A 196 -20.97 24.73 4.09
CA GLY A 196 -22.36 25.03 4.44
C GLY A 196 -23.31 25.01 3.25
N HIS A 197 -22.90 25.57 2.10
CA HIS A 197 -23.71 25.57 0.88
C HIS A 197 -24.03 24.17 0.34
N LEU A 198 -23.17 23.17 0.60
CA LEU A 198 -23.39 21.79 0.15
C LEU A 198 -24.24 20.97 1.13
N ASN A 199 -24.42 21.47 2.35
CA ASN A 199 -24.99 20.77 3.49
C ASN A 199 -26.15 21.55 4.12
N ALA A 200 -27.07 22.05 3.29
CA ALA A 200 -28.21 22.83 3.75
C ALA A 200 -29.03 22.06 4.80
N GLY A 201 -29.27 22.68 5.96
CA GLY A 201 -30.00 22.08 7.07
C GLY A 201 -29.14 21.29 8.06
N VAL A 202 -27.84 21.11 7.80
CA VAL A 202 -26.90 20.51 8.77
C VAL A 202 -26.32 21.61 9.66
N VAL A 203 -26.34 21.40 10.98
CA VAL A 203 -25.70 22.30 11.95
C VAL A 203 -24.20 21.99 11.97
N LEU A 204 -23.42 22.80 11.28
CA LEU A 204 -21.96 22.66 11.22
C LEU A 204 -21.30 23.37 12.41
N PRO A 205 -20.38 22.72 13.14
CA PRO A 205 -19.70 23.35 14.26
C PRO A 205 -18.62 24.34 13.79
N HIS A 206 -18.46 25.45 14.52
CA HIS A 206 -17.30 26.33 14.38
C HIS A 206 -16.04 25.64 14.93
N ARG A 207 -15.52 24.68 14.17
CA ARG A 207 -14.42 23.81 14.53
C ARG A 207 -13.32 23.91 13.48
N PRO A 208 -12.05 24.15 13.85
CA PRO A 208 -10.95 24.08 12.90
C PRO A 208 -10.84 22.70 12.25
N ILE A 209 -10.57 22.68 10.95
CA ILE A 209 -10.31 21.45 10.20
C ILE A 209 -8.88 21.00 10.46
N GLN A 210 -8.73 19.77 10.94
CA GLN A 210 -7.43 19.14 11.12
C GLN A 210 -7.18 18.17 9.96
N VAL A 211 -6.49 18.64 8.92
CA VAL A 211 -6.15 17.79 7.78
C VAL A 211 -5.17 16.71 8.22
N VAL A 212 -5.47 15.47 7.87
CA VAL A 212 -4.61 14.31 8.06
C VAL A 212 -4.28 13.71 6.69
N HIS A 213 -3.00 13.53 6.41
CA HIS A 213 -2.53 12.93 5.17
C HIS A 213 -1.51 11.81 5.46
N ARG A 214 -1.16 11.03 4.45
CA ARG A 214 -0.15 9.98 4.60
C ARG A 214 1.25 10.58 4.74
N SER A 215 2.06 10.04 5.66
CA SER A 215 3.48 10.39 5.79
C SER A 215 4.39 9.49 4.94
N ASP A 216 3.93 8.29 4.60
CA ASP A 216 4.66 7.29 3.83
C ASP A 216 4.26 7.30 2.34
N GLY A 217 5.15 6.77 1.48
CA GLY A 217 4.87 6.58 0.06
C GLY A 217 3.66 5.66 -0.14
N SER A 218 2.54 6.21 -0.59
CA SER A 218 1.21 5.61 -0.47
C SER A 218 0.46 5.60 -1.81
N GLY A 219 -0.09 4.45 -2.21
CA GLY A 219 -0.91 4.35 -3.41
C GLY A 219 -2.30 4.95 -3.18
N THR A 220 -2.84 4.85 -1.95
CA THR A 220 -4.02 5.62 -1.53
C THR A 220 -3.83 7.13 -1.73
N THR A 221 -2.62 7.66 -1.44
CA THR A 221 -2.27 9.06 -1.75
C THR A 221 -2.21 9.29 -3.25
N ALA A 222 -1.65 8.37 -4.03
CA ALA A 222 -1.64 8.49 -5.48
C ALA A 222 -3.07 8.55 -6.05
N ILE A 223 -3.98 7.68 -5.63
CA ILE A 223 -5.39 7.71 -6.04
C ILE A 223 -6.04 9.06 -5.67
N PHE A 224 -5.92 9.47 -4.41
CA PHE A 224 -6.54 10.70 -3.92
C PHE A 224 -5.99 11.96 -4.62
N THR A 225 -4.68 12.06 -4.75
CA THR A 225 -4.04 13.23 -5.39
C THR A 225 -4.21 13.23 -6.91
N HIS A 226 -4.27 12.06 -7.55
CA HIS A 226 -4.61 11.96 -8.97
C HIS A 226 -6.04 12.46 -9.22
N TYR A 227 -7.00 12.10 -8.35
CA TYR A 227 -8.35 12.68 -8.37
C TYR A 227 -8.30 14.21 -8.25
N LEU A 228 -7.64 14.75 -7.22
CA LEU A 228 -7.55 16.20 -7.02
C LEU A 228 -6.87 16.93 -8.19
N ALA A 229 -5.83 16.35 -8.78
CA ALA A 229 -5.13 16.90 -9.94
C ALA A 229 -6.01 16.91 -11.20
N GLN A 230 -6.96 15.98 -11.34
CA GLN A 230 -7.92 15.99 -12.45
C GLN A 230 -8.98 17.08 -12.29
N ILE A 231 -9.46 17.33 -11.08
CA ILE A 231 -10.60 18.24 -10.84
C ILE A 231 -10.20 19.67 -10.45
N SER A 232 -8.96 19.90 -10.03
CA SER A 232 -8.47 21.21 -9.60
C SER A 232 -7.20 21.61 -10.36
N PRO A 233 -7.29 22.56 -11.31
CA PRO A 233 -6.11 23.11 -11.99
C PRO A 233 -5.11 23.76 -11.04
N THR A 234 -5.58 24.33 -9.91
CA THR A 234 -4.70 24.89 -8.88
C THR A 234 -3.90 23.78 -8.20
N TRP A 235 -4.56 22.72 -7.72
CA TRP A 235 -3.90 21.56 -7.12
C TRP A 235 -2.87 20.95 -8.07
N LYS A 236 -3.26 20.72 -9.33
CA LYS A 236 -2.39 20.12 -10.35
C LYS A 236 -1.10 20.92 -10.55
N ARG A 237 -1.17 22.25 -10.54
CA ARG A 237 0.01 23.11 -10.73
C ARG A 237 0.88 23.22 -9.49
N THR A 238 0.29 23.24 -8.28
CA THR A 238 1.02 23.58 -7.05
C THR A 238 1.48 22.35 -6.26
N VAL A 239 0.70 21.27 -6.28
CA VAL A 239 0.98 20.04 -5.52
C VAL A 239 1.25 18.86 -6.45
N GLY A 240 0.45 18.71 -7.51
CA GLY A 240 0.52 17.56 -8.41
C GLY A 240 -0.02 16.27 -7.76
N ASP A 241 0.42 15.13 -8.29
CA ASP A 241 -0.01 13.81 -7.86
C ASP A 241 1.14 12.80 -7.79
N GLY A 242 0.92 11.74 -7.03
CA GLY A 242 1.88 10.65 -6.89
C GLY A 242 1.77 9.94 -5.55
N THR A 243 2.66 8.97 -5.33
CA THR A 243 2.69 8.24 -4.05
C THR A 243 3.19 9.10 -2.88
N SER A 244 3.83 10.24 -3.18
CA SER A 244 4.24 11.25 -2.21
C SER A 244 4.17 12.63 -2.87
N VAL A 245 3.59 13.60 -2.16
CA VAL A 245 3.50 15.01 -2.58
C VAL A 245 3.79 15.91 -1.38
N ALA A 246 4.19 17.15 -1.63
CA ALA A 246 4.35 18.15 -0.58
C ALA A 246 2.98 18.74 -0.21
N PHE A 247 2.28 18.12 0.75
CA PHE A 247 1.01 18.64 1.24
C PHE A 247 1.18 20.04 1.87
N PRO A 248 0.37 21.05 1.47
CA PRO A 248 0.47 22.41 2.01
C PRO A 248 0.15 22.52 3.51
N VAL A 249 -0.77 21.69 3.99
CA VAL A 249 -1.25 21.67 5.37
C VAL A 249 -1.51 20.24 5.83
N GLY A 250 -1.64 20.09 7.15
CA GLY A 250 -2.04 18.85 7.79
C GLY A 250 -0.90 18.10 8.46
N VAL A 251 -1.26 16.98 9.07
CA VAL A 251 -0.33 16.11 9.81
C VAL A 251 -0.22 14.77 9.11
N GLY A 252 1.02 14.35 8.86
CA GLY A 252 1.34 13.05 8.29
C GLY A 252 1.12 11.91 9.29
N LYS A 253 0.44 10.84 8.86
CA LYS A 253 0.35 9.56 9.58
C LYS A 253 0.71 8.38 8.67
N GLN A 254 1.26 7.34 9.27
CA GLN A 254 1.76 6.19 8.54
C GLN A 254 0.65 5.18 8.27
N GLY A 255 0.52 4.74 7.02
CA GLY A 255 -0.42 3.70 6.62
C GLY A 255 -1.90 4.13 6.70
N ASN A 256 -2.80 3.31 6.17
CA ASN A 256 -4.24 3.52 6.41
C ASN A 256 -4.60 3.42 7.90
N GLY A 257 -3.93 2.52 8.65
CA GLY A 257 -4.13 2.37 10.10
C GLY A 257 -3.86 3.66 10.88
N GLY A 258 -2.72 4.31 10.65
CA GLY A 258 -2.39 5.55 11.36
C GLY A 258 -3.30 6.73 11.01
N ILE A 259 -3.82 6.81 9.77
CA ILE A 259 -4.84 7.80 9.42
C ILE A 259 -6.14 7.48 10.14
N ALA A 260 -6.56 6.21 10.16
CA ALA A 260 -7.80 5.79 10.80
C ALA A 260 -7.76 6.04 12.33
N ASP A 261 -6.62 5.79 12.98
CA ASP A 261 -6.41 6.10 14.40
C ASP A 261 -6.52 7.62 14.67
N ALA A 262 -5.93 8.44 13.80
CA ALA A 262 -6.01 9.89 13.91
C ALA A 262 -7.47 10.38 13.72
N LEU A 263 -8.18 9.85 12.72
CA LEU A 263 -9.59 10.13 12.50
C LEU A 263 -10.42 9.75 13.73
N SER A 264 -10.21 8.56 14.28
CA SER A 264 -10.98 8.06 15.43
C SER A 264 -10.77 8.91 16.70
N SER A 265 -9.59 9.49 16.89
CA SER A 265 -9.20 10.15 18.14
C SER A 265 -9.18 11.68 18.09
N THR A 266 -9.25 12.29 16.90
CA THR A 266 -9.02 13.74 16.73
C THR A 266 -10.28 14.45 16.24
N GLU A 267 -11.00 15.09 17.16
CA GLU A 267 -12.18 15.91 16.84
C GLU A 267 -11.83 17.06 15.88
N GLY A 268 -12.57 17.16 14.79
CA GLY A 268 -12.35 18.11 13.69
C GLY A 268 -11.42 17.58 12.59
N SER A 269 -10.96 16.33 12.66
CA SER A 269 -10.07 15.76 11.64
C SER A 269 -10.79 15.37 10.35
N ILE A 270 -10.07 15.43 9.24
CA ILE A 270 -10.46 14.93 7.92
C ILE A 270 -9.27 14.25 7.25
N GLY A 271 -9.52 13.12 6.58
CA GLY A 271 -8.49 12.27 5.98
C GLY A 271 -9.05 11.41 4.86
N TYR A 272 -8.15 10.85 4.05
CA TYR A 272 -8.49 9.89 3.00
C TYR A 272 -8.00 8.50 3.39
N ILE A 273 -8.90 7.51 3.43
CA ILE A 273 -8.58 6.13 3.79
C ILE A 273 -9.36 5.14 2.94
N GLU A 274 -8.82 3.94 2.78
CA GLU A 274 -9.54 2.85 2.12
C GLU A 274 -10.80 2.46 2.93
N LEU A 275 -11.90 2.17 2.22
CA LEU A 275 -13.23 1.91 2.76
C LEU A 275 -13.28 0.85 3.86
N SER A 276 -12.52 -0.25 3.77
CA SER A 276 -12.51 -1.29 4.81
C SER A 276 -12.13 -0.74 6.19
N TYR A 277 -11.27 0.27 6.26
CA TYR A 277 -10.88 0.92 7.51
C TYR A 277 -12.02 1.77 8.08
N VAL A 278 -12.80 2.44 7.22
CA VAL A 278 -14.00 3.18 7.62
C VAL A 278 -15.04 2.21 8.19
N THR A 279 -15.35 1.13 7.47
CA THR A 279 -16.38 0.17 7.85
C THR A 279 -16.04 -0.53 9.16
N ARG A 280 -14.80 -1.02 9.31
CA ARG A 280 -14.36 -1.75 10.49
C ARG A 280 -14.34 -0.91 11.77
N LEU A 281 -14.06 0.39 11.64
CA LEU A 281 -13.97 1.31 12.78
C LEU A 281 -15.21 2.19 12.94
N HIS A 282 -16.25 1.97 12.12
CA HIS A 282 -17.49 2.75 12.12
C HIS A 282 -17.27 4.27 12.01
N LEU A 283 -16.29 4.68 11.19
CA LEU A 283 -15.97 6.10 11.01
C LEU A 283 -17.00 6.78 10.11
N ALA A 284 -17.23 8.07 10.36
CA ALA A 284 -18.04 8.88 9.46
C ALA A 284 -17.30 9.11 8.14
N ALA A 285 -18.03 9.11 7.03
CA ALA A 285 -17.49 9.39 5.71
C ALA A 285 -18.42 10.31 4.93
N ALA A 286 -17.83 11.21 4.15
CA ALA A 286 -18.54 12.14 3.30
C ALA A 286 -18.99 11.47 1.99
N SER A 287 -20.18 11.86 1.51
CA SER A 287 -20.58 11.62 0.14
C SER A 287 -19.90 12.65 -0.76
N ILE A 288 -19.26 12.18 -1.83
CA ILE A 288 -18.48 13.04 -2.73
C ILE A 288 -19.25 13.27 -4.02
N GLU A 289 -19.30 14.53 -4.45
CA GLU A 289 -19.85 14.90 -5.75
C GLU A 289 -19.05 14.22 -6.87
N ASN A 290 -19.73 13.42 -7.69
CA ASN A 290 -19.14 12.78 -8.85
C ASN A 290 -19.28 13.63 -10.13
N GLN A 291 -18.74 13.14 -11.24
CA GLN A 291 -18.76 13.86 -12.52
C GLN A 291 -20.20 14.15 -13.04
N ALA A 292 -21.20 13.39 -12.59
CA ALA A 292 -22.61 13.60 -12.93
C ALA A 292 -23.34 14.59 -12.01
N GLY A 293 -22.65 15.19 -11.03
CA GLY A 293 -23.22 16.11 -10.04
C GLY A 293 -23.98 15.41 -8.91
N ALA A 294 -23.88 14.07 -8.80
CA ALA A 294 -24.51 13.31 -7.72
C ALA A 294 -23.54 13.17 -6.54
N TYR A 295 -24.03 13.31 -5.31
CA TYR A 295 -23.27 13.00 -4.10
C TYR A 295 -23.36 11.52 -3.79
N VAL A 296 -22.23 10.82 -3.96
CA VAL A 296 -22.15 9.36 -3.80
C VAL A 296 -21.33 9.02 -2.56
N ALA A 297 -21.88 8.20 -1.67
CA ALA A 297 -21.16 7.66 -0.52
C ALA A 297 -20.12 6.60 -0.95
N PRO A 298 -18.98 6.47 -0.25
CA PRO A 298 -18.01 5.43 -0.56
C PRO A 298 -18.63 4.05 -0.34
N SER A 299 -18.56 3.19 -1.36
CA SER A 299 -19.15 1.85 -1.32
C SER A 299 -18.48 0.94 -2.36
N ILE A 300 -18.63 -0.37 -2.17
CA ILE A 300 -18.23 -1.39 -3.16
C ILE A 300 -18.90 -1.12 -4.50
N ALA A 301 -20.23 -0.92 -4.49
CA ALA A 301 -21.00 -0.65 -5.70
C ALA A 301 -20.55 0.64 -6.40
N GLY A 302 -20.25 1.70 -5.64
CA GLY A 302 -19.73 2.96 -6.19
C GLY A 302 -18.34 2.80 -6.84
N ALA A 303 -17.46 1.99 -6.24
CA ALA A 303 -16.17 1.67 -6.83
C ALA A 303 -16.32 0.84 -8.13
N GLN A 304 -17.20 -0.16 -8.13
CA GLN A 304 -17.53 -0.95 -9.32
C GLN A 304 -18.11 -0.09 -10.45
N ALA A 305 -19.01 0.84 -10.11
CA ALA A 305 -19.56 1.81 -11.07
C ALA A 305 -18.46 2.72 -11.66
N ALA A 306 -17.49 3.15 -10.84
CA ALA A 306 -16.35 3.91 -11.34
C ALA A 306 -15.47 3.09 -12.31
N ALA A 307 -15.19 1.82 -11.97
CA ALA A 307 -14.44 0.93 -12.85
C ALA A 307 -15.18 0.66 -14.18
N ALA A 308 -16.51 0.51 -14.16
CA ALA A 308 -17.32 0.34 -15.36
C ALA A 308 -17.33 1.58 -16.27
N GLY A 309 -17.06 2.76 -15.71
CA GLY A 309 -16.95 4.02 -16.46
C GLY A 309 -15.65 4.20 -17.24
N VAL A 310 -14.69 3.25 -17.15
CA VAL A 310 -13.42 3.31 -17.88
C VAL A 310 -13.51 2.55 -19.20
N GLU A 311 -13.47 3.30 -20.31
CA GLU A 311 -13.70 2.77 -21.66
C GLU A 311 -12.52 1.94 -22.20
N THR A 312 -11.27 2.32 -21.86
CA THR A 312 -10.07 1.69 -22.41
C THR A 312 -9.12 1.27 -21.28
N ILE A 313 -8.84 -0.03 -21.23
CA ILE A 313 -7.88 -0.62 -20.28
C ILE A 313 -6.60 -1.00 -21.05
N PRO A 314 -5.44 -0.39 -20.74
CA PRO A 314 -4.18 -0.67 -21.43
C PRO A 314 -3.73 -2.12 -21.22
N ALA A 315 -2.94 -2.65 -22.15
CA ALA A 315 -2.51 -4.05 -22.12
C ALA A 315 -1.62 -4.40 -20.91
N ASP A 316 -0.83 -3.43 -20.44
CA ASP A 316 0.03 -3.54 -19.25
C ASP A 316 -0.71 -3.28 -17.94
N LEU A 317 -2.02 -2.99 -18.00
CA LEU A 317 -2.91 -2.79 -16.85
C LEU A 317 -2.51 -1.64 -15.92
N ARG A 318 -1.71 -0.69 -16.42
CA ARG A 318 -1.32 0.52 -15.69
C ARG A 318 -2.32 1.66 -15.96
N PHE A 319 -3.33 1.80 -15.11
CA PHE A 319 -4.39 2.83 -15.28
C PHE A 319 -5.00 3.27 -13.95
N TYR A 320 -5.72 4.39 -13.96
CA TYR A 320 -6.54 4.89 -12.84
C TYR A 320 -8.03 4.86 -13.22
N VAL A 321 -8.91 4.83 -12.22
CA VAL A 321 -10.38 4.87 -12.40
C VAL A 321 -11.04 6.04 -11.65
N VAL A 322 -10.26 7.04 -11.26
CA VAL A 322 -10.76 8.23 -10.54
C VAL A 322 -11.61 9.13 -11.46
N ASN A 323 -12.57 9.82 -10.85
CA ASN A 323 -13.51 10.74 -11.51
C ASN A 323 -14.18 10.16 -12.76
N ALA A 324 -14.43 8.83 -12.76
CA ALA A 324 -15.05 8.16 -13.88
C ALA A 324 -16.51 8.60 -14.10
N ARG A 325 -16.98 8.43 -15.34
CA ARG A 325 -18.37 8.72 -15.72
C ARG A 325 -19.32 7.73 -15.05
N GLY A 326 -20.53 8.19 -14.73
CA GLY A 326 -21.63 7.36 -14.26
C GLY A 326 -22.33 7.96 -13.04
N ALA A 327 -23.67 7.91 -13.02
CA ALA A 327 -24.45 8.54 -11.95
C ALA A 327 -24.17 7.96 -10.56
N GLN A 328 -23.78 6.69 -10.48
CA GLN A 328 -23.46 5.98 -9.24
C GLN A 328 -21.94 5.83 -9.01
N ALA A 329 -21.09 6.35 -9.91
CA ALA A 329 -19.64 6.21 -9.78
C ALA A 329 -19.16 7.00 -8.56
N TYR A 330 -18.51 6.32 -7.61
CA TYR A 330 -17.78 7.00 -6.54
C TYR A 330 -16.49 7.58 -7.11
N PRO A 331 -16.22 8.88 -6.96
CA PRO A 331 -15.19 9.56 -7.75
C PRO A 331 -13.76 9.24 -7.32
N ILE A 332 -13.55 8.67 -6.13
CA ILE A 332 -12.22 8.36 -5.60
C ILE A 332 -12.10 6.85 -5.40
N ALA A 333 -11.88 6.12 -6.49
CA ALA A 333 -11.72 4.67 -6.51
C ALA A 333 -10.43 4.26 -7.23
N GLY A 334 -9.91 3.09 -6.91
CA GLY A 334 -8.67 2.58 -7.50
C GLY A 334 -8.55 1.07 -7.42
N TYR A 335 -7.93 0.50 -8.44
CA TYR A 335 -7.43 -0.88 -8.38
C TYR A 335 -6.16 -0.93 -7.52
N SER A 336 -5.88 -2.10 -6.98
CA SER A 336 -4.55 -2.46 -6.50
C SER A 336 -3.99 -3.62 -7.31
N TRP A 337 -2.67 -3.65 -7.44
CA TRP A 337 -1.92 -4.62 -8.20
C TRP A 337 -0.86 -5.28 -7.35
N VAL A 338 -0.62 -6.57 -7.61
CA VAL A 338 0.64 -7.21 -7.26
C VAL A 338 1.60 -7.09 -8.44
N LEU A 339 2.82 -6.64 -8.16
CA LEU A 339 3.94 -6.50 -9.08
C LEU A 339 4.83 -7.73 -8.99
N VAL A 340 5.10 -8.33 -10.16
CA VAL A 340 6.05 -9.44 -10.30
C VAL A 340 6.92 -9.24 -11.53
N TYR A 341 8.15 -9.77 -11.51
CA TYR A 341 8.96 -9.83 -12.73
C TYR A 341 8.36 -10.86 -13.68
N ARG A 342 8.30 -10.54 -14.98
CA ARG A 342 7.88 -11.49 -16.00
C ARG A 342 8.76 -12.75 -15.98
N THR A 343 10.06 -12.58 -15.71
CA THR A 343 11.00 -13.69 -15.58
C THR A 343 11.64 -13.64 -14.20
N PRO A 344 11.00 -14.21 -13.16
CA PRO A 344 11.60 -14.32 -11.84
C PRO A 344 12.90 -15.14 -11.95
N GLY A 345 13.98 -14.67 -11.33
CA GLY A 345 15.29 -15.34 -11.42
C GLY A 345 15.29 -16.76 -10.81
N ASP A 346 14.44 -16.99 -9.81
CA ASP A 346 14.20 -18.30 -9.21
C ASP A 346 12.92 -18.91 -9.80
N GLY A 347 13.08 -20.00 -10.55
CA GLY A 347 11.97 -20.67 -11.24
C GLY A 347 10.96 -21.33 -10.31
N GLU A 348 11.38 -21.82 -9.14
CA GLU A 348 10.44 -22.42 -8.17
C GLU A 348 9.64 -21.33 -7.46
N LYS A 349 10.29 -20.22 -7.10
CA LYS A 349 9.56 -19.03 -6.60
C LYS A 349 8.62 -18.44 -7.63
N GLY A 350 9.03 -18.39 -8.90
CA GLY A 350 8.16 -17.89 -9.97
C GLY A 350 6.91 -18.76 -10.15
N LYS A 351 7.02 -20.09 -10.04
CA LYS A 351 5.87 -21.00 -10.02
C LYS A 351 4.96 -20.74 -8.81
N ALA A 352 5.56 -20.64 -7.62
CA ALA A 352 4.84 -20.36 -6.38
C ALA A 352 4.08 -19.02 -6.44
N LEU A 353 4.72 -17.96 -6.95
CA LEU A 353 4.10 -16.66 -7.18
C LEU A 353 2.94 -16.74 -8.16
N ALA A 354 3.12 -17.43 -9.29
CA ALA A 354 2.06 -17.56 -10.28
C ALA A 354 0.84 -18.32 -9.72
N GLN A 355 1.05 -19.36 -8.92
CA GLN A 355 -0.03 -20.08 -8.23
C GLN A 355 -0.73 -19.21 -7.18
N LEU A 356 0.03 -18.44 -6.38
CA LEU A 356 -0.54 -17.50 -5.42
C LEU A 356 -1.42 -16.46 -6.13
N LEU A 357 -0.89 -15.80 -7.17
CA LEU A 357 -1.61 -14.80 -7.96
C LEU A 357 -2.88 -15.37 -8.59
N TRP A 358 -2.81 -16.58 -9.13
CA TRP A 358 -3.97 -17.28 -9.69
C TRP A 358 -5.07 -17.45 -8.63
N ARG A 359 -4.71 -17.90 -7.42
CA ARG A 359 -5.67 -18.00 -6.31
C ARG A 359 -6.22 -16.63 -5.91
N MET A 360 -5.39 -15.60 -5.84
CA MET A 360 -5.82 -14.25 -5.47
C MET A 360 -6.90 -13.72 -6.42
N ILE A 361 -6.74 -13.88 -7.73
CA ILE A 361 -7.71 -13.36 -8.73
C ILE A 361 -8.92 -14.27 -8.97
N HIS A 362 -8.92 -15.47 -8.39
CA HIS A 362 -10.04 -16.43 -8.47
C HIS A 362 -10.65 -16.69 -7.09
N ASP A 363 -10.33 -17.81 -6.44
CA ASP A 363 -10.91 -18.22 -5.15
C ASP A 363 -10.83 -17.12 -4.09
N GLY A 364 -9.75 -16.34 -4.12
CA GLY A 364 -9.50 -15.22 -3.23
C GLY A 364 -10.52 -14.08 -3.35
N GLN A 365 -11.16 -13.92 -4.50
CA GLN A 365 -12.16 -12.87 -4.73
C GLN A 365 -13.39 -13.05 -3.83
N THR A 366 -13.65 -14.28 -3.35
CA THR A 366 -14.76 -14.56 -2.42
C THR A 366 -14.62 -13.84 -1.07
N TYR A 367 -13.41 -13.40 -0.72
CA TYR A 367 -13.15 -12.67 0.53
C TYR A 367 -13.18 -11.15 0.37
N ALA A 368 -13.30 -10.62 -0.85
CA ALA A 368 -13.26 -9.19 -1.11
C ALA A 368 -14.45 -8.44 -0.48
N GLU A 369 -15.68 -8.80 -0.84
CA GLU A 369 -16.88 -8.09 -0.38
C GLU A 369 -17.06 -8.09 1.14
N PRO A 370 -16.89 -9.22 1.86
CA PRO A 370 -17.00 -9.24 3.32
C PRO A 370 -15.98 -8.34 4.03
N LEU A 371 -14.89 -7.98 3.35
CA LEU A 371 -13.84 -7.11 3.86
C LEU A 371 -13.95 -5.67 3.32
N GLY A 372 -15.00 -5.31 2.58
CA GLY A 372 -15.21 -3.95 2.07
C GLY A 372 -14.59 -3.66 0.71
N TYR A 373 -14.08 -4.67 0.01
CA TYR A 373 -13.47 -4.53 -1.32
C TYR A 373 -14.41 -5.04 -2.42
N ALA A 374 -14.26 -4.48 -3.62
CA ALA A 374 -14.93 -4.98 -4.80
C ALA A 374 -14.16 -6.16 -5.43
N PRO A 375 -14.84 -7.28 -5.71
CA PRO A 375 -14.30 -8.31 -6.58
C PRO A 375 -13.93 -7.73 -7.95
N LEU A 376 -12.88 -8.29 -8.55
CA LEU A 376 -12.45 -7.92 -9.89
C LEU A 376 -13.56 -8.24 -10.91
N PRO A 377 -13.88 -7.32 -11.84
CA PRO A 377 -14.73 -7.63 -12.97
C PRO A 377 -14.13 -8.78 -13.80
N ALA A 378 -14.98 -9.61 -14.42
CA ALA A 378 -14.54 -10.77 -15.21
C ALA A 378 -13.51 -10.40 -16.29
N SER A 379 -13.68 -9.25 -16.96
CA SER A 379 -12.74 -8.75 -17.96
C SER A 379 -11.35 -8.42 -17.39
N ILE A 380 -11.29 -7.97 -16.14
CA ILE A 380 -10.04 -7.69 -15.43
C ILE A 380 -9.39 -9.00 -14.96
N VAL A 381 -10.18 -9.97 -14.49
CA VAL A 381 -9.69 -11.32 -14.18
C VAL A 381 -9.02 -11.93 -15.42
N THR A 382 -9.69 -11.92 -16.59
CA THR A 382 -9.12 -12.43 -17.85
C THR A 382 -7.79 -11.74 -18.22
N LYS A 383 -7.69 -10.42 -18.02
CA LYS A 383 -6.44 -9.69 -18.26
C LYS A 383 -5.35 -10.08 -17.24
N GLY A 384 -5.70 -10.25 -15.97
CA GLY A 384 -4.81 -10.74 -14.92
C GLY A 384 -4.29 -12.15 -15.20
N GLU A 385 -5.15 -13.05 -15.66
CA GLU A 385 -4.75 -14.38 -16.13
C GLU A 385 -3.73 -14.29 -17.27
N GLY A 386 -3.91 -13.36 -18.20
CA GLY A 386 -2.96 -13.08 -19.28
C GLY A 386 -1.58 -12.70 -18.75
N GLN A 387 -1.52 -11.83 -17.73
CA GLN A 387 -0.28 -11.45 -17.05
C GLN A 387 0.37 -12.68 -16.39
N ILE A 388 -0.37 -13.45 -15.60
CA ILE A 388 0.14 -14.63 -14.89
C ILE A 388 0.69 -15.68 -15.88
N ARG A 389 -0.06 -15.99 -16.95
CA ARG A 389 0.37 -16.93 -17.99
C ARG A 389 1.56 -16.44 -18.81
N SER A 390 1.84 -15.13 -18.79
CA SER A 390 3.01 -14.54 -19.46
C SER A 390 4.32 -14.71 -18.66
N MET A 391 4.23 -15.10 -17.38
CA MET A 391 5.38 -15.35 -16.52
C MET A 391 6.22 -16.53 -17.04
N ARG A 392 7.54 -16.41 -16.92
CA ARG A 392 8.53 -17.38 -17.42
C ARG A 392 9.49 -17.79 -16.30
N CYS A 393 9.69 -19.10 -16.14
CA CYS A 393 10.48 -19.70 -15.07
C CYS A 393 11.61 -20.56 -15.68
N GLY A 394 12.80 -20.59 -15.06
CA GLY A 394 13.94 -21.36 -15.56
C GLY A 394 14.64 -20.69 -16.75
N SER A 395 14.95 -21.44 -17.81
CA SER A 395 15.66 -20.97 -19.02
C SER A 395 14.88 -19.97 -19.90
N SER A 396 13.99 -19.16 -19.31
CA SER A 396 13.08 -18.17 -19.92
C SER A 396 12.03 -18.72 -20.90
N ALA A 397 12.11 -19.99 -21.30
CA ALA A 397 11.18 -20.63 -22.24
C ALA A 397 10.00 -21.33 -21.55
N MET A 398 10.13 -21.75 -20.28
CA MET A 398 9.07 -22.49 -19.59
C MET A 398 8.07 -21.54 -18.92
N ALA A 399 6.78 -21.84 -19.03
CA ALA A 399 5.76 -21.09 -18.30
C ALA A 399 5.88 -21.36 -16.79
N CYS A 400 5.77 -20.30 -15.97
CA CYS A 400 5.67 -20.47 -14.52
C CYS A 400 4.35 -21.11 -14.08
N PHE A 401 3.33 -21.03 -14.94
CA PHE A 401 1.99 -21.52 -14.66
C PHE A 401 1.52 -22.42 -15.80
N THR A 402 1.25 -23.68 -15.47
CA THR A 402 0.63 -24.68 -16.34
C THR A 402 -0.56 -25.22 -15.58
N ARG A 403 -1.76 -25.12 -16.15
CA ARG A 403 -2.98 -25.60 -15.49
C ARG A 403 -3.10 -27.11 -15.59
#